data_AF-A0A7S2MN12-F1
#
_entry.id   AF-A0A7S2MN12-F1
#
_cell.length_a   1.000
_cell.length_b   1.000
_cell.length_c   1.000
_cell.angle_alpha   90.00
_cell.angle_beta   90.00
_cell.angle_gamma   90.00
#
_symmetry.space_group_name_H-M   'P 1'
#
loop_
_entity.id
_entity.type
_entity.pdbx_description
1 polymer ?
#
loop_
_entity_poly.entity_id
_entity_poly.type
_entity_poly.pdbx_seq_one_letter_code
_entity_poly.pdbx_strand_id
1 'polypeptide(L)'
;LDPYKKLPLFRGGSDELVLDETDESHPVSIQDLEVDEFLGPTKITQKKLNIPTPVIEQVPDYDAVVAANYVPPVSYLRLTKKSADDSDNAVEYLADRKDLLWLEKLRGQDGKQGLLDAAKLERMIDAMEKASGVGPPVSQQEAERAIATRLQHIQPNSAQHRELVGAVYKYWLEKRALHKKPLLRCFWSITSIDDTNPHLVF
;
A
#
# COMPACT_ATOMS: atom_id res chain seq x y z
N LEU A 1 26.64 8.75 24.90
CA LEU A 1 26.97 9.48 23.65
C LEU A 1 27.45 10.86 24.08
N ASP A 2 28.75 11.11 23.93
CA ASP A 2 29.41 12.31 24.45
C ASP A 2 29.20 13.50 23.49
N PRO A 3 28.56 14.60 23.93
CA PRO A 3 28.19 15.72 23.06
C PRO A 3 29.37 16.59 22.58
N TYR A 4 30.61 16.32 23.02
CA TYR A 4 31.80 17.11 22.67
C TYR A 4 32.74 16.47 21.64
N LYS A 5 32.39 15.27 21.14
CA LYS A 5 33.22 14.57 20.15
C LYS A 5 33.04 15.20 18.77
N LYS A 6 33.95 16.11 18.38
CA LYS A 6 33.92 16.75 17.07
C LYS A 6 34.32 15.76 15.97
N LEU A 7 33.46 15.65 14.95
CA LEU A 7 33.72 14.82 13.77
C LEU A 7 34.58 15.59 12.77
N PRO A 8 35.56 14.94 12.11
CA PRO A 8 36.37 15.59 11.09
C PRO A 8 35.52 15.88 9.84
N LEU A 9 35.50 17.16 9.45
CA LEU A 9 34.88 17.63 8.21
C LEU A 9 35.92 17.61 7.09
N PHE A 10 35.71 16.74 6.11
CA PHE A 10 36.53 16.72 4.89
C PHE A 10 36.08 17.84 3.95
N ARG A 11 36.93 18.85 3.76
CA ARG A 11 36.90 19.71 2.57
C ARG A 11 38.07 19.31 1.68
N GLY A 12 37.76 18.98 0.43
CA GLY A 12 38.76 18.53 -0.52
C GLY A 12 39.74 19.64 -0.91
N GLY A 13 40.98 19.21 -1.16
CA GLY A 13 41.78 19.76 -2.26
C GLY A 13 42.83 20.82 -1.92
N SER A 14 43.45 20.82 -0.75
CA SER A 14 44.81 21.36 -0.56
C SER A 14 45.26 21.16 0.88
N ASP A 15 46.41 20.49 1.05
CA ASP A 15 47.18 20.37 2.28
C ASP A 15 47.37 21.73 2.98
N GLU A 16 47.03 21.78 4.26
CA GLU A 16 47.98 22.07 5.34
C GLU A 16 47.26 21.91 6.69
N LEU A 17 47.81 21.03 7.54
CA LEU A 17 47.42 20.94 8.94
C LEU A 17 48.41 21.75 9.75
N VAL A 18 48.01 22.96 10.15
CA VAL A 18 48.72 23.73 11.16
C VAL A 18 48.08 23.40 12.52
N LEU A 19 48.85 22.74 13.38
CA LEU A 19 48.57 22.65 14.81
C LEU A 19 49.62 23.50 15.52
N ASP A 20 49.22 24.68 15.97
CA ASP A 20 50.06 25.50 16.84
C ASP A 20 49.84 25.09 18.31
N GLU A 21 50.94 24.57 18.87
CA GLU A 21 51.52 24.78 20.21
C GLU A 21 50.62 24.51 21.44
N THR A 22 50.98 23.71 22.44
CA THR A 22 52.25 23.32 23.11
C THR A 22 52.02 21.94 23.79
N ASP A 23 52.97 21.10 24.22
CA ASP A 23 54.36 21.25 24.65
C ASP A 23 55.04 19.86 24.53
N GLU A 24 56.34 19.86 24.21
CA GLU A 24 57.30 18.72 24.15
C GLU A 24 57.04 17.59 23.12
N SER A 25 57.46 17.85 21.88
CA SER A 25 57.50 16.89 20.78
C SER A 25 58.91 16.30 20.59
N HIS A 26 59.08 15.00 20.85
CA HIS A 26 60.14 14.22 20.23
C HIS A 26 59.62 13.65 18.90
N PRO A 27 60.34 13.79 17.77
CA PRO A 27 59.92 13.21 16.50
C PRO A 27 60.07 11.69 16.56
N VAL A 28 58.97 10.98 16.77
CA VAL A 28 58.93 9.52 16.60
C VAL A 28 58.80 9.24 15.11
N SER A 29 59.85 8.66 14.52
CA SER A 29 59.81 8.16 13.15
C SER A 29 58.76 7.05 13.03
N ILE A 30 58.00 7.08 11.95
CA ILE A 30 56.88 6.17 11.63
C ILE A 30 57.36 4.71 11.42
N GLN A 31 58.66 4.43 11.56
CA GLN A 31 59.25 3.10 11.34
C GLN A 31 59.14 2.15 12.56
N ASP A 32 58.85 2.65 13.76
CA ASP A 32 58.89 1.84 15.00
C ASP A 32 57.51 1.42 15.54
N LEU A 33 56.43 1.71 14.81
CA LEU A 33 55.15 1.06 15.07
C LEU A 33 55.12 -0.22 14.24
N GLU A 34 55.24 -1.36 14.91
CA GLU A 34 54.97 -2.69 14.34
C GLU A 34 53.56 -2.68 13.74
N VAL A 35 53.51 -2.33 12.46
CA VAL A 35 52.37 -2.58 11.58
C VAL A 35 52.35 -4.08 11.43
N ASP A 36 51.48 -4.73 12.19
CA ASP A 36 51.16 -6.14 12.03
C ASP A 36 51.04 -6.41 10.54
N GLU A 37 51.99 -7.22 10.07
CA GLU A 37 52.53 -7.18 8.72
C GLU A 37 51.38 -7.23 7.73
N PHE A 38 51.14 -6.09 7.08
CA PHE A 38 50.28 -5.98 5.92
C PHE A 38 50.94 -6.88 4.88
N LEU A 39 50.57 -8.16 4.87
CA LEU A 39 50.82 -9.10 3.78
C LEU A 39 50.46 -8.31 2.53
N GLY A 40 51.48 -7.79 1.84
CA GLY A 40 51.31 -6.94 0.67
C GLY A 40 50.29 -7.61 -0.24
N PRO A 41 49.40 -6.86 -0.90
CA PRO A 41 48.14 -7.38 -1.42
C PRO A 41 48.39 -8.65 -2.23
N THR A 42 48.25 -9.80 -1.57
CA THR A 42 48.05 -11.04 -2.28
C THR A 42 46.77 -10.74 -3.01
N LYS A 43 46.84 -10.78 -4.34
CA LYS A 43 45.66 -10.72 -5.18
C LYS A 43 44.84 -11.95 -4.83
N ILE A 44 44.13 -11.92 -3.71
CA ILE A 44 42.92 -12.68 -3.52
C ILE A 44 42.04 -12.11 -4.60
N THR A 45 42.10 -12.76 -5.76
CA THR A 45 41.16 -12.54 -6.85
C THR A 45 39.82 -12.88 -6.23
N GLN A 46 39.19 -11.90 -5.59
CA GLN A 46 37.84 -12.06 -5.09
C GLN A 46 37.04 -12.43 -6.33
N LYS A 47 36.61 -13.69 -6.41
CA LYS A 47 35.76 -14.14 -7.49
C LYS A 47 34.61 -13.14 -7.51
N LYS A 48 34.49 -12.37 -8.58
CA LYS A 48 33.38 -11.44 -8.74
C LYS A 48 32.11 -12.27 -8.59
N LEU A 49 31.44 -12.15 -7.45
CA LEU A 49 30.17 -12.83 -7.22
C LEU A 49 29.23 -12.25 -8.28
N ASN A 50 28.73 -13.10 -9.16
CA ASN A 50 27.79 -12.68 -10.19
C ASN A 50 26.43 -12.49 -9.53
N ILE A 51 26.22 -11.32 -8.93
CA ILE A 51 24.97 -10.96 -8.27
C ILE A 51 23.95 -10.61 -9.37
N PRO A 52 22.82 -11.33 -9.46
CA PRO A 52 21.80 -11.02 -10.46
C PRO A 52 21.24 -9.62 -10.22
N THR A 53 21.19 -8.81 -11.28
CA THR A 53 20.53 -7.49 -11.26
C THR A 53 19.13 -7.64 -11.84
N PRO A 54 18.07 -7.14 -11.18
CA PRO A 54 16.73 -7.21 -11.72
C PRO A 54 16.60 -6.39 -13.00
N VAL A 55 15.74 -6.86 -13.91
CA VAL A 55 15.40 -6.14 -15.14
C VAL A 55 14.40 -5.04 -14.81
N ILE A 56 14.60 -3.85 -15.37
CA ILE A 56 13.67 -2.72 -15.24
C ILE A 56 12.87 -2.64 -16.54
N GLU A 57 11.56 -2.87 -16.46
CA GLU A 57 10.64 -2.78 -17.60
C GLU A 57 9.78 -1.51 -17.50
N GLN A 58 9.54 -0.87 -18.64
CA GLN A 58 8.58 0.24 -18.73
C GLN A 58 7.19 -0.31 -19.05
N VAL A 59 6.18 0.23 -18.37
CA VAL A 59 4.77 -0.11 -18.61
C VAL A 59 4.23 0.81 -19.70
N PRO A 60 3.85 0.31 -20.90
CA PRO A 60 3.48 1.15 -22.04
C PRO A 60 2.32 2.11 -21.77
N ASP A 61 1.35 1.69 -20.95
CA ASP A 61 0.11 2.44 -20.71
C ASP A 61 0.15 3.24 -19.40
N TYR A 62 1.33 3.39 -18.77
CA TYR A 62 1.46 4.04 -17.46
C TYR A 62 0.88 5.47 -17.46
N ASP A 63 1.26 6.28 -18.45
CA ASP A 63 0.86 7.69 -18.54
C ASP A 63 -0.64 7.86 -18.84
N ALA A 64 -1.29 6.83 -19.41
CA ALA A 64 -2.73 6.84 -19.66
C ALA A 64 -3.54 6.58 -18.38
N VAL A 65 -3.00 5.79 -17.46
CA VAL A 65 -3.68 5.40 -16.20
C VAL A 65 -3.31 6.33 -15.04
N VAL A 66 -2.09 6.87 -15.03
CA VAL A 66 -1.57 7.73 -13.96
C VAL A 66 -1.40 9.15 -14.47
N ALA A 67 -2.40 9.99 -14.20
CA ALA A 67 -2.34 11.40 -14.58
C ALA A 67 -1.29 12.18 -13.76
N ALA A 68 -0.48 13.00 -14.42
CA ALA A 68 0.50 13.89 -13.79
C ALA A 68 -0.16 15.16 -13.21
N ASN A 69 -1.07 14.99 -12.24
CA ASN A 69 -1.88 16.08 -11.66
C ASN A 69 -1.35 16.63 -10.33
N TYR A 70 -0.21 16.15 -9.85
CA TYR A 70 0.38 16.61 -8.60
C TYR A 70 1.10 17.96 -8.78
N VAL A 71 0.70 18.97 -8.00
CA VAL A 71 1.36 20.28 -7.96
C VAL A 71 2.19 20.36 -6.67
N PRO A 72 3.53 20.45 -6.75
CA PRO A 72 4.37 20.48 -5.56
C PRO A 72 4.12 21.77 -4.76
N PRO A 73 3.80 21.68 -3.46
CA PRO A 73 3.64 22.86 -2.61
C PRO A 73 4.99 23.52 -2.32
N VAL A 74 4.96 24.82 -2.02
CA VAL A 74 6.15 25.60 -1.62
C VAL A 74 6.64 25.19 -0.21
N SER A 75 5.75 24.64 0.61
CA SER A 75 6.05 24.19 1.98
C SER A 75 6.10 22.66 2.08
N TYR A 76 6.74 22.14 3.13
CA TYR A 76 6.68 20.70 3.45
C TYR A 76 5.24 20.19 3.63
N LEU A 77 5.01 18.95 3.17
CA LEU A 77 3.75 18.24 3.38
C LEU A 77 3.55 17.94 4.87
N ARG A 78 2.42 18.39 5.43
CA ARG A 78 1.99 18.01 6.78
C ARG A 78 0.92 16.94 6.64
N LEU A 79 1.26 15.70 6.99
CA LEU A 79 0.31 14.58 6.93
C LEU A 79 -0.59 14.62 8.16
N THR A 80 -1.87 14.92 7.96
CA THR A 80 -2.92 14.69 8.95
C THR A 80 -3.51 13.30 8.72
N LYS A 81 -3.65 12.50 9.78
CA LYS A 81 -4.36 11.22 9.69
C LYS A 81 -5.81 11.51 9.27
N LYS A 82 -6.34 10.68 8.36
CA LYS A 82 -7.78 10.69 8.05
C LYS A 82 -8.56 10.51 9.34
N SER A 83 -9.67 11.24 9.48
CA SER A 83 -10.57 11.01 10.61
C SER A 83 -11.18 9.61 10.50
N ALA A 84 -11.69 9.08 11.62
CA ALA A 84 -12.38 7.79 11.60
C ALA A 84 -13.58 7.80 10.63
N ASP A 85 -14.24 8.95 10.48
CA ASP A 85 -15.36 9.14 9.56
C ASP A 85 -14.90 9.14 8.09
N ASP A 86 -13.75 9.78 7.79
CA ASP A 86 -13.16 9.74 6.44
C ASP A 86 -12.75 8.33 6.03
N SER A 87 -12.21 7.53 6.96
CA SER A 87 -11.90 6.14 6.68
C SER A 87 -13.16 5.30 6.48
N ASP A 88 -14.22 5.56 7.24
CA ASP A 88 -15.45 4.80 7.10
C ASP A 88 -16.14 5.09 5.76
N ASN A 89 -16.13 6.35 5.31
CA ASN A 89 -16.72 6.78 4.03
C ASN A 89 -15.89 6.40 2.79
N ALA A 90 -14.60 6.09 2.94
CA ALA A 90 -13.75 5.69 1.82
C ALA A 90 -14.16 4.33 1.27
N VAL A 91 -14.43 4.22 -0.04
CA VAL A 91 -14.76 2.94 -0.69
C VAL A 91 -13.48 2.11 -0.80
N GLU A 92 -13.41 0.96 -0.14
CA GLU A 92 -12.24 0.07 -0.17
C GLU A 92 -12.40 -1.06 -1.19
N TYR A 93 -13.64 -1.41 -1.53
CA TYR A 93 -13.91 -2.44 -2.51
C TYR A 93 -13.59 -1.96 -3.93
N LEU A 94 -12.85 -2.78 -4.68
CA LEU A 94 -12.57 -2.57 -6.11
C LEU A 94 -13.16 -3.72 -6.92
N ALA A 95 -13.88 -3.38 -7.99
CA ALA A 95 -14.49 -4.37 -8.86
C ALA A 95 -13.42 -5.17 -9.61
N ASP A 96 -13.50 -6.49 -9.51
CA ASP A 96 -12.64 -7.41 -10.25
C ASP A 96 -13.19 -7.70 -11.66
N ARG A 97 -12.45 -8.49 -12.44
CA ARG A 97 -12.87 -8.88 -13.79
C ARG A 97 -14.22 -9.63 -13.82
N LYS A 98 -14.52 -10.44 -12.80
CA LYS A 98 -15.79 -11.18 -12.73
C LYS A 98 -16.94 -10.23 -12.43
N ASP A 99 -16.72 -9.20 -11.62
CA ASP A 99 -17.69 -8.14 -11.35
C ASP A 99 -18.02 -7.37 -12.64
N LEU A 100 -16.99 -7.01 -13.42
CA LEU A 100 -17.17 -6.32 -14.70
C LEU A 100 -17.97 -7.17 -15.70
N LEU A 101 -17.65 -8.46 -15.83
CA LEU A 101 -18.42 -9.38 -16.69
C LEU A 101 -19.86 -9.57 -16.20
N TRP A 102 -20.07 -9.61 -14.89
CA TRP A 102 -21.41 -9.67 -14.31
C TRP A 102 -22.22 -8.41 -14.60
N LEU A 103 -21.59 -7.23 -14.52
CA LEU A 103 -22.21 -5.95 -14.90
C LEU A 103 -22.57 -5.90 -16.38
N GLU A 104 -21.69 -6.38 -17.28
CA GLU A 104 -21.99 -6.48 -18.72
C GLU A 104 -23.20 -7.38 -18.97
N LYS A 105 -23.25 -8.54 -18.32
CA LYS A 105 -24.40 -9.46 -18.42
C LYS A 105 -25.69 -8.81 -17.89
N LEU A 106 -25.61 -8.06 -16.80
CA LEU A 106 -26.76 -7.36 -16.23
C LEU A 106 -27.26 -6.26 -17.19
N ARG A 107 -26.36 -5.56 -17.89
CA ARG A 107 -26.69 -4.53 -18.89
C ARG A 107 -27.26 -5.12 -20.19
N GLY A 108 -26.83 -6.33 -20.57
CA GLY A 108 -27.32 -7.06 -21.74
C GLY A 108 -28.72 -7.66 -21.57
N GLN A 109 -29.27 -7.68 -20.34
CA GLN A 109 -30.66 -8.01 -20.10
C GLN A 109 -31.53 -6.76 -20.33
N ASP A 110 -32.44 -6.84 -21.30
CA ASP A 110 -33.26 -5.72 -21.79
C ASP A 110 -33.80 -4.83 -20.66
N GLY A 111 -33.51 -3.53 -20.73
CA GLY A 111 -34.06 -2.50 -19.84
C GLY A 111 -33.25 -2.12 -18.59
N LYS A 112 -32.10 -2.74 -18.32
CA LYS A 112 -31.22 -2.42 -17.17
C LYS A 112 -29.96 -1.62 -17.52
N GLN A 113 -29.82 -1.21 -18.78
CA GLN A 113 -28.72 -0.35 -19.23
C GLN A 113 -28.70 0.97 -18.44
N GLY A 114 -27.54 1.29 -17.86
CA GLY A 114 -27.31 2.57 -17.15
C GLY A 114 -27.74 2.61 -15.67
N LEU A 115 -28.36 1.56 -15.13
CA LEU A 115 -28.82 1.58 -13.72
C LEU A 115 -27.66 1.43 -12.72
N LEU A 116 -26.66 0.61 -13.09
CA LEU A 116 -25.52 0.26 -12.25
C LEU A 116 -24.20 0.41 -13.01
N ASP A 117 -23.31 1.20 -12.42
CA ASP A 117 -21.93 1.38 -12.87
C ASP A 117 -20.96 0.72 -11.91
N ALA A 118 -19.72 0.46 -12.34
CA ALA A 118 -18.68 -0.18 -11.53
C ALA A 118 -18.51 0.55 -10.20
N ALA A 119 -18.37 1.88 -10.23
CA ALA A 119 -18.23 2.71 -9.03
C ALA A 119 -19.44 2.66 -8.08
N LYS A 120 -20.64 2.35 -8.60
CA LYS A 120 -21.85 2.19 -7.77
C LYS A 120 -21.93 0.78 -7.20
N LEU A 121 -21.56 -0.24 -7.98
CA LEU A 121 -21.42 -1.62 -7.49
C LEU A 121 -20.41 -1.68 -6.34
N GLU A 122 -19.25 -1.04 -6.52
CA GLU A 122 -18.20 -0.97 -5.50
C GLU A 122 -18.71 -0.39 -4.19
N ARG A 123 -19.39 0.76 -4.24
CA ARG A 123 -20.02 1.38 -3.07
C ARG A 123 -21.06 0.49 -2.40
N MET A 124 -21.87 -0.22 -3.20
CA MET A 124 -22.91 -1.11 -2.66
C MET A 124 -22.31 -2.32 -1.95
N ILE A 125 -21.29 -2.96 -2.55
CA ILE A 125 -20.60 -4.09 -1.93
C ILE A 125 -19.81 -3.64 -0.70
N ASP A 126 -19.08 -2.53 -0.79
CA ASP A 126 -18.35 -1.93 0.34
C ASP A 126 -19.29 -1.65 1.53
N ALA A 127 -20.47 -1.09 1.28
CA ALA A 127 -21.48 -0.86 2.31
C ALA A 127 -21.94 -2.15 3.01
N MET A 128 -22.19 -3.22 2.25
CA MET A 128 -22.62 -4.51 2.79
C MET A 128 -21.49 -5.24 3.54
N GLU A 129 -20.26 -5.14 3.04
CA GLU A 129 -19.08 -5.71 3.70
C GLU A 129 -18.81 -5.00 5.02
N LYS A 130 -18.84 -3.66 5.06
CA LYS A 130 -18.65 -2.89 6.30
C LYS A 130 -19.78 -3.11 7.31
N ALA A 131 -21.01 -3.29 6.83
CA ALA A 131 -22.12 -3.67 7.71
C ALA A 131 -21.97 -5.08 8.28
N SER A 132 -21.37 -6.02 7.54
CA SER A 132 -21.11 -7.38 7.99
C SER A 132 -19.87 -7.50 8.88
N GLY A 133 -18.83 -6.72 8.57
CA GLY A 133 -17.51 -6.83 9.17
C GLY A 133 -16.94 -8.26 9.10
N VAL A 134 -16.39 -8.71 10.22
CA VAL A 134 -15.84 -10.07 10.39
C VAL A 134 -16.95 -11.13 10.50
N GLY A 135 -18.20 -10.72 10.75
CA GLY A 135 -19.33 -11.60 11.04
C GLY A 135 -19.97 -12.24 9.81
N PRO A 136 -21.08 -12.98 9.98
CA PRO A 136 -21.82 -13.58 8.88
C PRO A 136 -22.43 -12.51 7.93
N PRO A 137 -22.93 -12.91 6.75
CA PRO A 137 -23.67 -12.01 5.87
C PRO A 137 -24.89 -11.40 6.54
N VAL A 138 -25.00 -10.07 6.46
CA VAL A 138 -26.19 -9.33 6.89
C VAL A 138 -27.43 -9.77 6.11
N SER A 139 -28.59 -9.61 6.75
CA SER A 139 -29.87 -9.87 6.10
C SER A 139 -30.14 -8.87 4.97
N GLN A 140 -31.06 -9.20 4.06
CA GLN A 140 -31.40 -8.31 2.94
C GLN A 140 -31.88 -6.93 3.44
N GLN A 141 -32.68 -6.89 4.50
CA GLN A 141 -33.18 -5.64 5.07
C GLN A 141 -32.06 -4.77 5.66
N GLU A 142 -31.07 -5.39 6.31
CA GLU A 142 -29.90 -4.68 6.83
C GLU A 142 -28.99 -4.18 5.69
N ALA A 143 -28.82 -4.98 4.64
CA ALA A 143 -28.08 -4.58 3.45
C ALA A 143 -28.73 -3.35 2.77
N GLU A 144 -30.05 -3.37 2.59
CA GLU A 144 -30.80 -2.22 2.04
C GLU A 144 -30.62 -0.96 2.89
N ARG A 145 -30.65 -1.08 4.22
CA ARG A 145 -30.38 0.04 5.13
C ARG A 145 -28.95 0.54 5.03
N ALA A 146 -27.95 -0.35 5.02
CA ALA A 146 -26.55 0.02 4.91
C ALA A 146 -26.24 0.76 3.61
N ILE A 147 -26.80 0.28 2.50
CA ILE A 147 -26.74 0.92 1.18
C ILE A 147 -27.39 2.29 1.23
N ALA A 148 -28.61 2.41 1.78
CA ALA A 148 -29.32 3.69 1.87
C ALA A 148 -28.55 4.73 2.70
N THR A 149 -27.98 4.34 3.85
CA THR A 149 -27.21 5.24 4.72
C THR A 149 -25.96 5.77 4.02
N ARG A 150 -25.21 4.90 3.32
CA ARG A 150 -23.92 5.29 2.72
C ARG A 150 -24.05 5.95 1.37
N LEU A 151 -25.09 5.65 0.61
CA LEU A 151 -25.24 6.19 -0.74
C LEU A 151 -26.02 7.51 -0.81
N GLN A 152 -26.63 7.97 0.29
CA GLN A 152 -27.29 9.29 0.59
C GLN A 152 -28.21 9.95 -0.46
N HIS A 153 -28.23 9.47 -1.70
CA HIS A 153 -28.85 10.03 -2.88
C HIS A 153 -29.58 9.00 -3.72
N ILE A 154 -29.62 7.73 -3.28
CA ILE A 154 -30.43 6.74 -3.96
C ILE A 154 -31.86 6.81 -3.43
N GLN A 155 -32.80 7.18 -4.30
CA GLN A 155 -34.21 7.20 -3.94
C GLN A 155 -34.69 5.77 -3.63
N PRO A 156 -35.09 5.45 -2.38
CA PRO A 156 -35.49 4.11 -1.99
C PRO A 156 -36.84 3.65 -2.60
N ASN A 157 -37.49 4.50 -3.38
CA ASN A 157 -38.90 4.35 -3.76
C ASN A 157 -39.14 3.91 -5.21
N SER A 158 -38.11 3.72 -6.04
CA SER A 158 -38.33 3.12 -7.36
C SER A 158 -38.29 1.59 -7.29
N ALA A 159 -39.26 0.92 -7.93
CA ALA A 159 -39.30 -0.54 -7.99
C ALA A 159 -38.03 -1.12 -8.65
N GLN A 160 -37.52 -0.44 -9.66
CA GLN A 160 -36.27 -0.78 -10.35
C GLN A 160 -35.06 -0.75 -9.42
N HIS A 161 -35.00 0.22 -8.50
CA HIS A 161 -33.92 0.29 -7.52
C HIS A 161 -33.98 -0.89 -6.54
N ARG A 162 -35.17 -1.25 -6.04
CA ARG A 162 -35.31 -2.41 -5.14
C ARG A 162 -34.90 -3.70 -5.82
N GLU A 163 -35.30 -3.88 -7.08
CA GLU A 163 -34.89 -5.05 -7.87
C GLU A 163 -33.36 -5.09 -8.07
N LEU A 164 -32.74 -3.94 -8.35
CA LEU A 164 -31.30 -3.82 -8.46
C LEU A 164 -30.59 -4.19 -7.15
N VAL A 165 -31.01 -3.62 -6.02
CA VAL A 165 -30.42 -3.93 -4.72
C VAL A 165 -30.56 -5.42 -4.41
N GLY A 166 -31.72 -6.03 -4.69
CA GLY A 166 -31.91 -7.47 -4.54
C GLY A 166 -30.96 -8.30 -5.42
N ALA A 167 -30.75 -7.89 -6.68
CA ALA A 167 -29.82 -8.55 -7.58
C ALA A 167 -28.36 -8.43 -7.11
N VAL A 168 -27.94 -7.26 -6.65
CA VAL A 168 -26.60 -7.02 -6.10
C VAL A 168 -26.40 -7.77 -4.79
N TYR A 169 -27.40 -7.81 -3.92
CA TYR A 169 -27.36 -8.57 -2.67
C TYR A 169 -27.19 -10.06 -2.93
N LYS A 170 -27.96 -10.63 -3.87
CA LYS A 170 -27.81 -12.03 -4.27
C LYS A 170 -26.42 -12.32 -4.84
N TYR A 171 -25.92 -11.45 -5.72
CA TYR A 171 -24.58 -11.58 -6.28
C TYR A 171 -23.50 -11.54 -5.19
N TRP A 172 -23.59 -10.59 -4.27
CA TRP A 172 -22.69 -10.46 -3.13
C TRP A 172 -22.70 -11.70 -2.23
N LEU A 173 -23.89 -12.24 -1.90
CA LEU A 173 -24.03 -13.48 -1.13
C LEU A 173 -23.36 -14.66 -1.82
N GLU A 174 -23.60 -14.85 -3.13
CA GLU A 174 -22.99 -15.92 -3.92
C GLU A 174 -21.46 -15.77 -3.94
N LYS A 175 -20.96 -14.54 -4.11
CA LYS A 175 -19.53 -14.23 -4.10
C LYS A 175 -18.92 -14.54 -2.72
N ARG A 176 -19.58 -14.14 -1.64
CA ARG A 176 -19.11 -14.40 -0.27
C ARG A 176 -19.15 -15.89 0.09
N ALA A 177 -20.16 -16.62 -0.37
CA ALA A 177 -20.26 -18.07 -0.21
C ALA A 177 -19.12 -18.80 -0.94
N LEU A 178 -18.73 -18.33 -2.14
CA LEU A 178 -17.60 -18.88 -2.89
C LEU A 178 -16.26 -18.62 -2.19
N HIS A 179 -16.04 -17.39 -1.70
CA HIS A 179 -14.79 -16.99 -1.05
C HIS A 179 -14.64 -17.53 0.38
N LYS A 180 -15.74 -17.84 1.08
CA LYS A 180 -15.77 -18.31 2.48
C LYS A 180 -15.08 -17.37 3.49
N LYS A 181 -14.84 -16.12 3.08
CA LYS A 181 -14.20 -15.05 3.85
C LYS A 181 -14.87 -13.73 3.46
N PRO A 182 -14.82 -12.69 4.31
CA PRO A 182 -15.17 -11.33 3.89
C PRO A 182 -14.45 -10.94 2.60
N LEU A 183 -15.07 -10.11 1.78
CA LEU A 183 -14.46 -9.68 0.53
C LEU A 183 -13.38 -8.61 0.77
N LEU A 184 -13.55 -7.78 1.79
CA LEU A 184 -12.55 -6.80 2.20
C LEU A 184 -11.50 -7.44 3.12
N ARG A 185 -10.23 -7.23 2.78
CA ARG A 185 -9.09 -7.79 3.52
C ARG A 185 -9.01 -7.27 4.96
N CYS A 186 -9.47 -6.04 5.22
CA CYS A 186 -9.49 -5.45 6.56
C CYS A 186 -10.37 -6.23 7.55
N PHE A 187 -11.33 -7.03 7.07
CA PHE A 187 -12.19 -7.87 7.90
C PHE A 187 -11.74 -9.33 7.99
N TRP A 188 -10.58 -9.68 7.43
CA TRP A 188 -10.05 -11.03 7.58
C TRP A 188 -9.54 -11.23 9.00
N SER A 189 -9.70 -12.45 9.52
CA SER A 189 -9.12 -12.82 10.81
C SER A 189 -7.61 -12.66 10.77
N ILE A 190 -7.05 -12.11 11.85
CA ILE A 190 -5.61 -12.00 12.05
C ILE A 190 -5.01 -13.42 12.03
N THR A 191 -3.90 -13.58 11.29
CA THR A 191 -3.17 -14.86 11.28
C THR A 191 -2.61 -15.17 12.67
N SER A 192 -2.62 -16.45 13.06
CA SER A 192 -1.99 -16.88 14.31
C SER A 192 -0.49 -16.59 14.31
N ILE A 193 0.07 -16.23 15.45
CA ILE A 193 1.53 -16.06 15.62
C ILE A 193 2.30 -17.38 15.40
N ASP A 194 1.62 -18.51 15.60
CA ASP A 194 2.18 -19.85 15.43
C ASP A 194 2.01 -20.40 14.00
N ASP A 195 1.45 -19.60 13.07
CA ASP A 195 1.26 -20.02 11.69
C ASP A 195 2.61 -20.07 10.95
N THR A 196 2.94 -21.24 10.41
CA THR A 196 4.18 -21.47 9.64
C THR A 196 3.99 -21.20 8.14
N ASN A 197 2.78 -20.86 7.70
CA ASN A 197 2.48 -20.59 6.31
C ASN A 197 3.07 -19.24 5.86
N PRO A 198 4.06 -19.22 4.96
CA PRO A 198 4.71 -17.98 4.51
C PRO A 198 3.77 -17.06 3.71
N HIS A 199 2.59 -17.54 3.30
CA HIS A 199 1.59 -16.75 2.56
C HIS A 199 0.55 -16.09 3.47
N LEU A 200 0.54 -16.39 4.77
CA LEU A 200 -0.38 -15.82 5.75
C LEU A 200 0.33 -14.80 6.62
N VAL A 201 0.81 -13.72 6.00
CA VAL A 201 1.45 -12.61 6.73
C VAL A 201 0.44 -11.49 7.05
N PHE A 202 0.72 -10.79 8.15
CA PHE A 202 -0.04 -9.65 8.67
C PHE A 202 -0.19 -8.52 7.63
#